data_AF-A0A821F3B9-F1
#
_entry.id   AF-A0A821F3B9-F1
#
_cell.length_a   1.000
_cell.length_b   1.000
_cell.length_c   1.000
_cell.angle_alpha   90.00
_cell.angle_beta   90.00
_cell.angle_gamma   90.00
#
_symmetry.space_group_name_H-M   'P 1'
#
loop_
_entity.id
_entity.type
_entity.pdbx_description
1 polymer ?
#
loop_
_entity_poly.entity_id
_entity_poly.type
_entity_poly.pdbx_seq_one_letter_code
_entity_poly.pdbx_strand_id
1 'polypeptide(L)'
;MTLYRGQSMTTEEFDALKRSTNQLISVNTFLSTTTDREAASIFSGEGSSYSGLISVVFEILVDSNCEIALLPPFADISNLSHMKDENEILLSMATVMQVVLVKKINQTTRTIYLRMCRHDNHTVAELEAYLFNEIRKTQSNESCYIHQHGTLLFNMGKYNKAEQMFNMVSINENSLDDDMRPIFIFVARLAERISR
;
A
#
# COMPACT_ATOMS: atom_id res chain seq x y z
N MET A 1 -15.49 -6.88 6.73
CA MET A 1 -14.59 -8.01 6.42
C MET A 1 -13.30 -7.85 7.22
N THR A 2 -12.52 -8.90 7.35
CA THR A 2 -11.19 -8.84 7.98
C THR A 2 -10.14 -9.15 6.94
N LEU A 3 -9.11 -8.32 6.86
CA LEU A 3 -7.94 -8.49 6.01
C LEU A 3 -6.72 -8.77 6.88
N TYR A 4 -5.77 -9.51 6.34
CA TYR A 4 -4.55 -9.91 7.03
C TYR A 4 -3.32 -9.50 6.23
N ARG A 5 -2.23 -9.21 6.94
CA ARG A 5 -0.92 -9.00 6.32
C ARG A 5 0.17 -9.58 7.20
N GLY A 6 1.02 -10.41 6.61
CA GLY A 6 2.25 -10.88 7.24
C GLY A 6 3.41 -9.93 7.02
N GLN A 7 4.19 -9.68 8.06
CA GLN A 7 5.45 -8.97 7.91
C GLN A 7 6.45 -9.38 9.00
N SER A 8 7.68 -9.65 8.59
CA SER A 8 8.83 -9.65 9.48
C SER A 8 9.29 -8.21 9.69
N MET A 9 9.46 -7.79 10.95
CA MET A 9 9.95 -6.45 11.28
C MET A 9 10.88 -6.49 12.49
N THR A 10 11.64 -5.43 12.68
CA THR A 10 12.52 -5.27 13.84
C THR A 10 11.72 -5.10 15.14
N THR A 11 12.38 -5.30 16.28
CA THR A 11 11.74 -5.07 17.59
C THR A 11 11.42 -3.58 17.77
N GLU A 12 12.26 -2.69 17.24
CA GLU A 12 12.12 -1.24 17.28
C GLU A 12 10.89 -0.77 16.50
N GLU A 13 10.67 -1.28 15.28
CA GLU A 13 9.49 -0.98 14.45
C GLU A 13 8.21 -1.45 15.14
N PHE A 14 8.23 -2.68 15.69
CA PHE A 14 7.11 -3.20 16.44
C PHE A 14 6.80 -2.39 17.69
N ASP A 15 7.81 -2.01 18.47
CA ASP A 15 7.63 -1.21 19.66
C ASP A 15 7.14 0.21 19.34
N ALA A 16 7.52 0.76 18.18
CA ALA A 16 6.94 2.01 17.68
C ALA A 16 5.44 1.85 17.42
N LEU A 17 5.03 0.81 16.67
CA LEU A 17 3.61 0.53 16.42
C LEU A 17 2.83 0.25 17.72
N LYS A 18 3.45 -0.44 18.68
CA LYS A 18 2.86 -0.71 19.99
C LYS A 18 2.63 0.59 20.78
N ARG A 19 3.59 1.52 20.76
CA ARG A 19 3.43 2.86 21.38
C ARG A 19 2.32 3.69 20.71
N SER A 20 2.06 3.44 19.43
CA SER A 20 0.96 4.07 18.68
C SER A 20 -0.42 3.46 18.93
N THR A 21 -0.61 2.63 19.97
CA THR A 21 -1.95 2.11 20.34
C THR A 21 -2.93 3.27 20.58
N ASN A 22 -4.14 3.15 20.04
CA ASN A 22 -5.20 4.15 19.93
C ASN A 22 -4.90 5.36 19.02
N GLN A 23 -3.74 5.40 18.36
CA GLN A 23 -3.39 6.43 17.39
C GLN A 23 -3.71 5.99 15.95
N LEU A 24 -3.71 6.96 15.05
CA LEU A 24 -3.82 6.74 13.61
C LEU A 24 -2.44 6.47 13.00
N ILE A 25 -2.38 5.51 12.10
CA ILE A 25 -1.25 5.23 11.22
C ILE A 25 -1.73 5.30 9.77
N SER A 26 -0.80 5.52 8.86
CA SER A 26 -1.06 5.45 7.43
C SER A 26 0.09 4.76 6.71
N VAL A 27 -0.22 4.20 5.55
CA VAL A 27 0.75 3.63 4.63
C VAL A 27 1.00 4.60 3.47
N ASN A 28 2.23 4.68 3.00
CA ASN A 28 2.62 5.53 1.86
C ASN A 28 2.79 4.74 0.55
N THR A 29 2.62 3.43 0.59
CA THR A 29 2.63 2.52 -0.57
C THR A 29 1.30 1.76 -0.64
N PHE A 30 1.05 1.07 -1.76
CA PHE A 30 -0.04 0.10 -1.81
C PHE A 30 0.22 -1.00 -0.76
N LEU A 31 -0.81 -1.31 0.02
CA LEU A 31 -0.70 -2.33 1.06
C LEU A 31 -1.34 -3.62 0.56
N SER A 32 -0.51 -4.60 0.23
CA SER A 32 -0.96 -5.95 -0.07
C SER A 32 -1.45 -6.63 1.21
N THR A 33 -2.65 -7.18 1.14
CA THR A 33 -3.34 -7.89 2.21
C THR A 33 -4.07 -9.09 1.63
N THR A 34 -4.49 -10.00 2.49
CA THR A 34 -5.19 -11.24 2.10
C THR A 34 -6.41 -11.44 3.00
N THR A 35 -7.44 -12.10 2.49
CA THR A 35 -8.54 -12.59 3.34
C THR A 35 -8.19 -13.89 4.08
N ASP A 36 -7.07 -14.53 3.74
CA ASP A 36 -6.56 -15.75 4.36
C ASP A 36 -5.46 -15.45 5.40
N ARG A 37 -5.77 -15.79 6.65
CA ARG A 37 -4.85 -15.60 7.78
C ARG A 37 -3.64 -16.53 7.72
N GLU A 38 -3.77 -17.72 7.13
CA GLU A 38 -2.67 -18.67 6.98
C GLU A 38 -1.66 -18.14 5.96
N ALA A 39 -2.12 -17.66 4.80
CA ALA A 39 -1.28 -16.96 3.83
C ALA A 39 -0.50 -15.80 4.48
N ALA A 40 -1.18 -14.93 5.25
CA ALA A 40 -0.49 -13.86 6.00
C ALA A 40 0.52 -14.39 7.02
N SER A 41 0.27 -15.53 7.66
CA SER A 41 1.22 -16.11 8.61
C SER A 41 2.49 -16.58 7.91
N ILE A 42 2.38 -17.16 6.71
CA ILE A 42 3.51 -17.53 5.86
C ILE A 42 4.38 -16.30 5.54
N PHE A 43 3.77 -15.20 5.09
CA PHE A 43 4.49 -13.95 4.78
C PHE A 43 5.13 -13.28 6.00
N SER A 44 4.64 -13.57 7.21
CA SER A 44 5.27 -13.10 8.46
C SER A 44 6.50 -13.92 8.86
N GLY A 45 6.88 -14.94 8.09
CA GLY A 45 7.95 -15.88 8.41
C GLY A 45 7.57 -16.96 9.41
N GLU A 46 6.27 -17.16 9.70
CA GLU A 46 5.72 -18.19 10.61
C GLU A 46 6.41 -18.30 11.99
N GLY A 47 6.87 -17.19 12.54
CA GLY A 47 7.58 -17.21 13.82
C GLY A 47 8.99 -17.77 13.75
N SER A 48 9.55 -17.99 12.55
CA SER A 48 10.99 -18.23 12.39
C SER A 48 11.75 -17.01 12.92
N SER A 49 12.52 -17.23 13.98
CA SER A 49 13.31 -16.18 14.62
C SER A 49 14.61 -16.00 13.85
N TYR A 50 14.54 -15.50 12.62
CA TYR A 50 15.73 -15.07 11.90
C TYR A 50 16.29 -13.80 12.57
N SER A 51 17.53 -13.89 13.05
CA SER A 51 18.37 -12.86 13.67
C SER A 51 17.69 -11.49 13.90
N GLY A 52 17.00 -11.32 15.02
CA GLY A 52 16.50 -10.01 15.48
C GLY A 52 15.20 -9.51 14.87
N LEU A 53 14.59 -10.25 13.94
CA LEU A 53 13.27 -9.95 13.41
C LEU A 53 12.18 -10.70 14.17
N ILE A 54 11.01 -10.06 14.28
CA ILE A 54 9.81 -10.65 14.84
C ILE A 54 8.77 -10.85 13.75
N SER A 55 8.06 -11.97 13.84
CA SER A 55 6.93 -12.31 12.98
C SER A 55 5.69 -11.58 13.46
N VAL A 56 5.12 -10.73 12.60
CA VAL A 56 3.92 -9.95 12.89
C VAL A 56 2.84 -10.23 11.86
N VAL A 57 1.63 -10.51 12.34
CA VAL A 57 0.42 -10.56 11.53
C VAL A 57 -0.44 -9.36 11.87
N PHE A 58 -0.69 -8.50 10.90
CA PHE A 58 -1.69 -7.44 11.01
C PHE A 58 -3.07 -8.03 10.74
N GLU A 59 -4.04 -7.66 11.56
CA GLU A 59 -5.45 -7.97 11.37
C GLU A 59 -6.21 -6.65 11.21
N ILE A 60 -6.69 -6.39 10.01
CA ILE A 60 -7.29 -5.12 9.59
C ILE A 60 -8.79 -5.32 9.47
N LEU A 61 -9.54 -4.71 10.39
CA LEU A 61 -10.99 -4.68 10.34
C LEU A 61 -11.44 -3.63 9.32
N VAL A 62 -12.14 -4.08 8.28
CA VAL A 62 -12.88 -3.24 7.33
C VAL A 62 -14.35 -3.32 7.70
N ASP A 63 -14.95 -2.19 8.08
CA ASP A 63 -16.36 -2.17 8.45
C ASP A 63 -17.25 -2.40 7.22
N SER A 64 -17.78 -3.60 7.06
CA SER A 64 -18.66 -3.93 5.92
C SER A 64 -20.07 -3.39 6.05
N ASN A 65 -20.43 -2.78 7.19
CA ASN A 65 -21.73 -2.14 7.38
C ASN A 65 -21.74 -0.67 6.93
N CYS A 66 -20.58 -0.12 6.56
CA CYS A 66 -20.51 1.21 5.99
C CYS A 66 -20.70 1.20 4.47
N GLU A 67 -21.16 2.33 3.93
CA GLU A 67 -21.23 2.51 2.48
C GLU A 67 -19.83 2.43 1.87
N ILE A 68 -19.67 1.61 0.82
CA ILE A 68 -18.38 1.36 0.16
C ILE A 68 -17.70 2.68 -0.28
N ALA A 69 -18.48 3.68 -0.68
CA ALA A 69 -17.98 5.00 -1.09
C ALA A 69 -17.25 5.78 0.03
N LEU A 70 -17.41 5.35 1.29
CA LEU A 70 -16.83 5.98 2.47
C LEU A 70 -15.57 5.24 2.95
N LEU A 71 -15.26 4.09 2.35
CA LEU A 71 -14.02 3.37 2.59
C LEU A 71 -12.89 3.89 1.71
N PRO A 72 -11.63 3.83 2.19
CA PRO A 72 -10.45 3.98 1.35
C PRO A 72 -10.53 3.02 0.15
N PRO A 73 -10.06 3.43 -1.05
CA PRO A 73 -10.07 2.55 -2.21
C PRO A 73 -9.28 1.26 -1.98
N PHE A 74 -9.89 0.13 -2.34
CA PHE A 74 -9.23 -1.17 -2.36
C PHE A 74 -9.67 -1.97 -3.59
N ALA A 75 -8.87 -2.96 -3.98
CA ALA A 75 -9.13 -3.83 -5.11
C ALA A 75 -8.92 -5.29 -4.74
N ASP A 76 -9.87 -6.14 -5.10
CA ASP A 76 -9.64 -7.58 -5.15
C ASP A 76 -8.82 -7.89 -6.40
N ILE A 77 -7.60 -8.35 -6.20
CA ILE A 77 -6.68 -8.71 -7.27
C ILE A 77 -6.35 -10.19 -7.26
N SER A 78 -7.13 -11.02 -6.57
CA SER A 78 -6.92 -12.48 -6.48
C SER A 78 -6.80 -13.14 -7.85
N ASN A 79 -7.58 -12.67 -8.83
CA ASN A 79 -7.55 -13.19 -10.21
C ASN A 79 -6.41 -12.64 -11.08
N LEU A 80 -5.73 -11.58 -10.62
CA LEU A 80 -4.61 -10.94 -11.31
C LEU A 80 -3.27 -11.24 -10.62
N SER A 81 -3.30 -11.67 -9.36
CA SER A 81 -2.12 -11.98 -8.58
C SER A 81 -1.39 -13.18 -9.16
N HIS A 82 -0.07 -13.15 -9.09
CA HIS A 82 0.77 -14.29 -9.44
C HIS A 82 0.48 -15.48 -8.50
N MET A 83 0.08 -15.19 -7.25
CA MET A 83 -0.31 -16.16 -6.23
C MET A 83 -1.83 -16.29 -6.19
N LYS A 84 -2.40 -17.15 -7.03
CA LYS A 84 -3.87 -17.27 -7.17
C LYS A 84 -4.61 -17.66 -5.89
N ASP A 85 -3.94 -18.39 -5.01
CA ASP A 85 -4.54 -18.90 -3.77
C ASP A 85 -4.38 -17.94 -2.59
N GLU A 86 -3.73 -16.78 -2.78
CA GLU A 86 -3.51 -15.80 -1.71
C GLU A 86 -4.78 -15.01 -1.37
N ASN A 87 -5.81 -15.00 -2.23
CA ASN A 87 -7.01 -14.16 -2.03
C ASN A 87 -6.65 -12.69 -1.72
N GLU A 88 -5.78 -12.13 -2.56
CA GLU A 88 -5.14 -10.84 -2.35
C GLU A 88 -6.11 -9.66 -2.55
N ILE A 89 -6.19 -8.80 -1.54
CA ILE A 89 -6.85 -7.50 -1.55
C ILE A 89 -5.79 -6.41 -1.42
N LEU A 90 -5.71 -5.52 -2.41
CA LEU A 90 -4.76 -4.42 -2.44
C LEU A 90 -5.42 -3.13 -1.94
N LEU A 91 -4.90 -2.56 -0.85
CA LEU A 91 -5.35 -1.27 -0.32
C LEU A 91 -4.56 -0.12 -0.94
N SER A 92 -5.22 1.01 -1.20
CA SER A 92 -4.54 2.18 -1.76
C SER A 92 -3.54 2.80 -0.78
N MET A 93 -2.60 3.57 -1.34
CA MET A 93 -1.76 4.48 -0.56
C MET A 93 -2.60 5.46 0.25
N ALA A 94 -1.97 6.02 1.27
CA ALA A 94 -2.57 6.93 2.23
C ALA A 94 -3.77 6.34 3.01
N THR A 95 -4.03 5.02 2.91
CA THR A 95 -5.05 4.37 3.73
C THR A 95 -4.74 4.57 5.21
N VAL A 96 -5.65 5.28 5.90
CA VAL A 96 -5.54 5.55 7.33
C VAL A 96 -6.21 4.44 8.13
N MET A 97 -5.52 4.00 9.18
CA MET A 97 -5.97 2.96 10.08
C MET A 97 -5.70 3.36 11.52
N GLN A 98 -6.59 2.98 12.44
CA GLN A 98 -6.34 3.09 13.86
C GLN A 98 -5.67 1.83 14.40
N VAL A 99 -4.59 1.97 15.18
CA VAL A 99 -4.03 0.86 15.94
C VAL A 99 -4.93 0.60 17.14
N VAL A 100 -5.72 -0.47 17.09
CA VAL A 100 -6.69 -0.77 18.15
C VAL A 100 -5.99 -1.38 19.34
N LEU A 101 -5.18 -2.42 19.12
CA LEU A 101 -4.42 -3.08 20.17
C LEU A 101 -3.32 -3.96 19.59
N VAL A 102 -2.35 -4.30 20.43
CA VAL A 102 -1.25 -5.22 20.10
C VAL A 102 -1.26 -6.41 21.06
N LYS A 103 -1.29 -7.63 20.52
CA LYS A 103 -1.26 -8.87 21.31
C LYS A 103 -0.06 -9.74 20.95
N LYS A 104 0.45 -10.41 21.97
CA LYS A 104 1.36 -11.55 21.81
C LYS A 104 0.52 -12.82 21.79
N ILE A 105 0.49 -13.54 20.67
CA ILE A 105 -0.30 -14.77 20.54
C ILE A 105 0.50 -15.98 21.02
N ASN A 106 1.78 -16.04 20.70
CA ASN A 106 2.70 -17.08 21.15
C ASN A 106 4.12 -16.49 21.33
N GLN A 107 5.13 -17.34 21.53
CA GLN A 107 6.49 -16.85 21.80
C GLN A 107 7.06 -16.04 20.61
N THR A 108 6.75 -16.43 19.39
CA THR A 108 7.41 -15.98 18.16
C THR A 108 6.58 -15.02 17.30
N THR A 109 5.25 -15.12 17.37
CA THR A 109 4.32 -14.31 16.57
C THR A 109 3.63 -13.25 17.43
N ARG A 110 3.46 -12.07 16.86
CA ARG A 110 2.65 -10.96 17.40
C ARG A 110 1.52 -10.64 16.44
N THR A 111 0.43 -10.11 16.98
CA THR A 111 -0.68 -9.61 16.17
C THR A 111 -0.98 -8.16 16.51
N ILE A 112 -1.08 -7.34 15.48
CA ILE A 112 -1.47 -5.94 15.57
C ILE A 112 -2.86 -5.81 14.96
N TYR A 113 -3.82 -5.38 15.77
CA TYR A 113 -5.19 -5.20 15.32
C TYR A 113 -5.37 -3.75 14.88
N LEU A 114 -5.79 -3.58 13.64
CA LEU A 114 -6.03 -2.31 13.00
C LEU A 114 -7.52 -2.20 12.67
N ARG A 115 -8.04 -0.97 12.68
CA ARG A 115 -9.36 -0.65 12.13
C ARG A 115 -9.17 0.34 11.01
N MET A 116 -9.65 -0.01 9.82
CA MET A 116 -9.66 0.91 8.68
C MET A 116 -10.58 2.10 8.99
N CYS A 117 -10.07 3.30 8.78
CA CYS A 117 -10.84 4.53 8.95
C CYS A 117 -11.65 4.83 7.68
N ARG A 118 -12.76 5.56 7.86
CA ARG A 118 -13.56 6.07 6.75
C ARG A 118 -13.03 7.43 6.30
N HIS A 119 -13.15 7.71 5.01
CA HIS A 119 -12.70 8.96 4.40
C HIS A 119 -13.61 10.16 4.77
N ASP A 120 -14.86 9.95 5.18
CA ASP A 120 -15.77 11.05 5.57
C ASP A 120 -15.46 11.68 6.94
N ASN A 121 -14.53 11.10 7.70
CA ASN A 121 -14.02 11.74 8.90
C ASN A 121 -13.08 12.88 8.52
N HIS A 122 -13.44 14.12 8.89
CA HIS A 122 -12.69 15.33 8.53
C HIS A 122 -11.19 15.24 8.83
N THR A 123 -10.82 14.75 10.03
CA THR A 123 -9.41 14.60 10.42
C THR A 123 -8.69 13.55 9.58
N VAL A 124 -9.39 12.49 9.18
CA VAL A 124 -8.84 11.45 8.30
C VAL A 124 -8.65 12.00 6.89
N ALA A 125 -9.65 12.69 6.34
CA ALA A 125 -9.56 13.31 5.01
C ALA A 125 -8.42 14.33 4.91
N GLU A 126 -8.24 15.16 5.94
CA GLU A 126 -7.12 16.12 6.01
C GLU A 126 -5.77 15.43 6.06
N LEU A 127 -5.65 14.35 6.85
CA LEU A 127 -4.44 13.56 6.95
C LEU A 127 -4.12 12.85 5.63
N GLU A 128 -5.12 12.24 4.99
CA GLU A 128 -5.00 11.63 3.66
C GLU A 128 -4.51 12.65 2.64
N ALA A 129 -5.14 13.83 2.58
CA ALA A 129 -4.75 14.89 1.67
C ALA A 129 -3.31 15.39 1.94
N TYR A 130 -2.93 15.54 3.21
CA TYR A 130 -1.57 15.88 3.59
C TYR A 130 -0.57 14.82 3.10
N LEU A 131 -0.82 13.54 3.39
CA LEU A 131 0.06 12.44 2.99
C LEU A 131 0.17 12.31 1.48
N PHE A 132 -0.94 12.43 0.74
CA PHE A 132 -0.91 12.46 -0.72
C PHE A 132 -0.06 13.61 -1.24
N ASN A 133 -0.14 14.80 -0.62
CA ASN A 133 0.67 15.94 -1.01
C ASN A 133 2.15 15.74 -0.65
N GLU A 134 2.47 15.16 0.50
CA GLU A 134 3.85 14.86 0.88
C GLU A 134 4.45 13.81 -0.05
N ILE A 135 3.73 12.72 -0.35
CA ILE A 135 4.14 11.72 -1.35
C ILE A 135 4.41 12.39 -2.71
N ARG A 136 3.62 13.39 -3.11
CA ARG A 136 3.87 14.13 -4.37
C ARG A 136 5.07 15.08 -4.31
N LYS A 137 5.46 15.55 -3.12
CA LYS A 137 6.57 16.49 -2.92
C LYS A 137 7.91 15.80 -2.73
N THR A 138 7.92 14.60 -2.12
CA THR A 138 9.15 13.94 -1.66
C THR A 138 10.06 13.47 -2.79
N GLN A 139 9.59 13.36 -4.04
CA GLN A 139 10.36 12.89 -5.20
C GLN A 139 11.17 11.61 -4.90
N SER A 140 10.75 10.81 -3.92
CA SER A 140 11.63 9.81 -3.30
C SER A 140 11.54 8.50 -4.10
N ASN A 141 12.51 8.27 -5.01
CA ASN A 141 12.61 7.08 -5.87
C ASN A 141 11.28 6.65 -6.53
N GLU A 142 10.47 7.64 -6.84
CA GLU A 142 9.11 7.56 -7.37
C GLU A 142 9.04 7.08 -8.83
N SER A 143 10.15 6.77 -9.50
CA SER A 143 10.10 6.24 -10.87
C SER A 143 9.27 4.96 -10.95
N CYS A 144 9.39 4.08 -9.95
CA CYS A 144 8.56 2.88 -9.86
C CYS A 144 7.08 3.20 -9.57
N TYR A 145 6.80 4.13 -8.64
CA TYR A 145 5.44 4.54 -8.28
C TYR A 145 4.72 5.25 -9.43
N ILE A 146 5.35 6.28 -10.00
CA ILE A 146 4.81 7.06 -11.11
C ILE A 146 4.64 6.16 -12.34
N HIS A 147 5.56 5.21 -12.57
CA HIS A 147 5.39 4.23 -13.62
C HIS A 147 4.23 3.26 -13.36
N GLN A 148 4.13 2.66 -12.17
CA GLN A 148 3.05 1.73 -11.83
C GLN A 148 1.69 2.42 -11.89
N HIS A 149 1.60 3.64 -11.37
CA HIS A 149 0.39 4.46 -11.40
C HIS A 149 0.05 4.91 -12.84
N GLY A 150 1.04 5.35 -13.61
CA GLY A 150 0.87 5.67 -15.03
C GLY A 150 0.38 4.47 -15.85
N THR A 151 0.96 3.28 -15.62
CA THR A 151 0.59 2.03 -16.28
C THR A 151 -0.85 1.62 -15.92
N LEU A 152 -1.23 1.74 -14.65
CA LEU A 152 -2.59 1.49 -14.21
C LEU A 152 -3.58 2.44 -14.88
N LEU A 153 -3.29 3.75 -14.90
CA LEU A 153 -4.14 4.75 -15.55
C LEU A 153 -4.27 4.49 -17.06
N PHE A 154 -3.19 4.04 -17.71
CA PHE A 154 -3.19 3.67 -19.11
C PHE A 154 -4.09 2.45 -19.37
N ASN A 155 -3.94 1.39 -18.57
CA ASN A 155 -4.77 0.18 -18.67
C ASN A 155 -6.26 0.46 -18.36
N MET A 156 -6.55 1.46 -17.54
CA MET A 156 -7.91 1.93 -17.25
C MET A 156 -8.49 2.87 -18.33
N GLY A 157 -7.77 3.13 -19.44
CA GLY A 157 -8.20 4.06 -20.50
C GLY A 157 -8.13 5.54 -20.12
N LYS A 158 -7.50 5.88 -18.98
CA LYS A 158 -7.35 7.25 -18.49
C LYS A 158 -6.07 7.89 -19.04
N TYR A 159 -5.93 7.91 -20.37
CA TYR A 159 -4.68 8.23 -21.07
C TYR A 159 -4.08 9.59 -20.70
N ASN A 160 -4.89 10.66 -20.63
CA ASN A 160 -4.41 12.00 -20.26
C ASN A 160 -3.77 12.05 -18.85
N LYS A 161 -4.29 11.25 -17.91
CA LYS A 161 -3.72 11.18 -16.55
C LYS A 161 -2.48 10.30 -16.51
N ALA A 162 -2.47 9.22 -17.29
CA ALA A 162 -1.29 8.37 -17.45
C ALA A 162 -0.11 9.15 -18.04
N GLU A 163 -0.35 9.95 -19.06
CA GLU A 163 0.64 10.84 -19.69
C GLU A 163 1.21 11.85 -18.69
N GLN A 164 0.36 12.48 -17.87
CA GLN A 164 0.81 13.38 -16.81
C GLN A 164 1.74 12.68 -15.82
N MET A 165 1.47 11.42 -15.47
CA MET A 165 2.36 10.63 -14.63
C MET A 165 3.69 10.37 -15.33
N PHE A 166 3.69 9.81 -16.54
CA PHE A 166 4.95 9.51 -17.24
C PHE A 166 5.83 10.74 -17.47
N ASN A 167 5.22 11.90 -17.75
CA ASN A 167 5.95 13.16 -17.89
C ASN A 167 6.60 13.62 -16.58
N MET A 168 6.03 13.33 -15.41
CA MET A 168 6.66 13.62 -14.11
C MET A 168 7.95 12.81 -13.90
N VAL A 169 8.05 11.60 -14.47
CA VAL A 169 9.30 10.80 -14.46
C VAL A 169 10.37 11.45 -15.34
N SER A 170 9.97 12.00 -16.50
CA SER A 170 10.90 12.65 -17.43
C SER A 170 11.48 13.97 -16.93
N ILE A 171 10.85 14.64 -15.95
CA ILE A 171 11.27 15.96 -15.45
C ILE A 171 12.22 15.85 -14.23
N ASN A 172 12.21 14.74 -13.48
CA ASN A 172 13.09 14.52 -12.32
C ASN A 172 14.40 13.81 -12.73
N GLU A 173 15.35 14.57 -13.28
CA GLU A 173 16.47 14.07 -14.09
C GLU A 173 17.72 13.51 -13.38
N ASN A 174 17.90 13.53 -12.06
CA ASN A 174 19.26 13.37 -11.49
C ASN A 174 19.56 12.13 -10.62
N SER A 175 18.70 11.10 -10.55
CA SER A 175 19.01 9.93 -9.70
C SER A 175 18.57 8.55 -10.22
N LEU A 176 18.24 8.41 -11.50
CA LEU A 176 17.77 7.13 -12.05
C LEU A 176 18.86 6.39 -12.82
N ASP A 177 19.06 5.13 -12.43
CA ASP A 177 19.78 4.10 -13.16
C ASP A 177 19.27 4.03 -14.62
N ASP A 178 20.21 4.03 -15.56
CA ASP A 178 20.06 4.46 -16.97
C ASP A 178 19.18 3.50 -17.82
N ASP A 179 18.92 2.28 -17.35
CA ASP A 179 18.40 1.19 -18.19
C ASP A 179 16.88 1.27 -18.49
N MET A 180 16.06 1.88 -17.62
CA MET A 180 14.60 1.96 -17.82
C MET A 180 14.14 3.23 -18.54
N ARG A 181 15.05 4.21 -18.71
CA ARG A 181 14.80 5.50 -19.35
C ARG A 181 14.26 5.40 -20.78
N PRO A 182 14.77 4.51 -21.66
CA PRO A 182 14.28 4.39 -23.04
C PRO A 182 12.82 3.90 -23.11
N ILE A 183 12.41 3.05 -22.16
CA ILE A 183 11.08 2.44 -22.12
C ILE A 183 10.03 3.49 -21.75
N PHE A 184 10.31 4.33 -20.74
CA PHE A 184 9.35 5.36 -20.31
C PHE A 184 9.14 6.44 -21.38
N ILE A 185 10.20 6.87 -22.07
CA ILE A 185 10.09 7.82 -23.19
C ILE A 185 9.26 7.21 -24.34
N PHE A 186 9.45 5.91 -24.61
CA PHE A 186 8.70 5.21 -25.65
C PHE A 186 7.20 5.14 -25.30
N VAL A 187 6.84 4.75 -24.07
CA VAL A 187 5.44 4.64 -23.63
C VAL A 187 4.75 6.00 -23.61
N ALA A 188 5.42 7.07 -23.13
CA ALA A 188 4.86 8.42 -23.13
C ALA A 188 4.53 8.90 -24.55
N ARG A 189 5.45 8.72 -25.51
CA ARG A 189 5.23 9.07 -26.92
C ARG A 189 4.14 8.23 -27.58
N LEU A 190 3.99 6.98 -27.17
CA LEU A 190 2.90 6.12 -27.65
C LEU A 190 1.54 6.62 -27.15
N ALA A 191 1.45 7.02 -25.88
CA ALA A 191 0.22 7.58 -25.31
C ALA A 191 -0.21 8.89 -25.99
N GLU A 192 0.73 9.77 -26.34
CA GLU A 192 0.44 11.00 -27.10
C GLU A 192 -0.17 10.69 -28.48
N ARG A 193 0.28 9.62 -29.14
CA ARG A 193 -0.23 9.19 -30.44
C ARG A 193 -1.63 8.58 -30.38
N ILE A 194 -1.97 7.90 -29.28
CA ILE A 194 -3.27 7.24 -29.10
C ILE A 194 -4.34 8.25 -28.63
N SER A 195 -3.94 9.37 -28.05
CA SER A 195 -4.85 10.42 -27.53
C SER A 195 -5.25 11.48 -28.57
N ARG A 196 -4.87 11.31 -29.84
CA ARG A 196 -5.30 12.11 -31.00
C ARG A 196 -6.23 11.29 -31.89
#